data_AF-A0A7S0V3Y5-F1
#
_entry.id   AF-A0A7S0V3Y5-F1
#
_cell.length_a   1.000
_cell.length_b   1.000
_cell.length_c   1.000
_cell.angle_alpha   90.00
_cell.angle_beta   90.00
_cell.angle_gamma   90.00
#
_symmetry.space_group_name_H-M   'P 1'
#
loop_
_entity.id
_entity.type
_entity.pdbx_description
1 polymer ?
#
loop_
_entity_poly.entity_id
_entity_poly.type
_entity_poly.pdbx_seq_one_letter_code
_entity_poly.pdbx_strand_id
1 'polypeptide(L)'
;PSCTTLFAWKEAASPHLCVEREGRSVTNEELISAVVSEISRSITSLSLPGGAPSSSDASSAPAPAGLVVIEAAGGVLSPGPSGCLMADIFRPLRMLPCILVGDARLGGIGSTLASIEALQSRGFEIQAVILLEDPPVSTGSGIPSAPAAAATDNAAFLRKYLAKRG
;
A
#
# COMPACT_ATOMS: atom_id res chain seq x y z
N PRO A 1 -15.22 -9.79 -1.04
CA PRO A 1 -13.82 -9.39 -1.33
C PRO A 1 -12.97 -10.65 -1.48
N SER A 2 -12.23 -10.80 -2.57
CA SER A 2 -11.22 -11.85 -2.72
C SER A 2 -9.87 -11.33 -2.22
N CYS A 3 -9.08 -12.19 -1.58
CA CYS A 3 -7.73 -11.88 -1.13
C CYS A 3 -6.79 -13.01 -1.54
N THR A 4 -5.65 -12.66 -2.11
CA THR A 4 -4.63 -13.61 -2.57
C THR A 4 -3.27 -13.20 -2.03
N THR A 5 -2.56 -14.13 -1.39
CA THR A 5 -1.16 -13.94 -1.02
C THR A 5 -0.28 -14.66 -2.03
N LEU A 6 0.57 -13.92 -2.74
CA LEU A 6 1.43 -14.48 -3.81
C LEU A 6 2.65 -15.21 -3.25
N PHE A 7 3.30 -14.64 -2.23
CA PHE A 7 4.46 -15.21 -1.57
C PHE A 7 4.36 -14.98 -0.07
N ALA A 8 4.63 -16.02 0.72
CA ALA A 8 4.63 -15.95 2.19
C ALA A 8 5.75 -16.81 2.77
N TRP A 9 6.39 -16.31 3.83
CA TRP A 9 7.40 -17.01 4.61
C TRP A 9 6.86 -17.31 6.01
N LYS A 10 7.47 -18.27 6.71
CA LYS A 10 7.04 -18.64 8.07
C LYS A 10 7.56 -17.67 9.10
N GLU A 11 8.76 -17.16 8.92
CA GLU A 11 9.40 -16.26 9.86
C GLU A 11 8.82 -14.84 9.81
N ALA A 12 8.58 -14.26 10.98
CA ALA A 12 8.14 -12.88 11.15
C ALA A 12 9.34 -11.91 11.07
N ALA A 13 10.01 -11.88 9.92
CA ALA A 13 11.14 -11.01 9.63
C ALA A 13 10.97 -10.32 8.26
N SER A 14 11.91 -9.43 7.91
CA SER A 14 11.91 -8.79 6.60
C SER A 14 12.14 -9.80 5.47
N PRO A 15 11.51 -9.64 4.29
CA PRO A 15 11.52 -10.67 3.23
C PRO A 15 12.90 -11.20 2.84
N HIS A 16 13.92 -10.35 2.70
CA HIS A 16 15.29 -10.80 2.37
C HIS A 16 15.89 -11.76 3.42
N LEU A 17 15.63 -11.52 4.71
CA LEU A 17 16.08 -12.40 5.80
C LEU A 17 15.34 -13.74 5.75
N CYS A 18 14.03 -13.71 5.48
CA CYS A 18 13.25 -14.94 5.36
C CYS A 18 13.71 -15.78 4.17
N VAL A 19 14.09 -15.16 3.05
CA VAL A 19 14.69 -15.86 1.91
C VAL A 19 16.01 -16.53 2.30
N GLU A 20 16.90 -15.81 2.98
CA GLU A 20 18.20 -16.33 3.43
C GLU A 20 18.04 -17.51 4.39
N ARG A 21 17.11 -17.41 5.35
CA ARG A 21 16.93 -18.39 6.43
C ARG A 21 16.12 -19.61 6.01
N GLU A 22 15.12 -19.43 5.14
CA GLU A 22 14.24 -20.52 4.69
C GLU A 22 14.70 -21.15 3.36
N GLY A 23 15.72 -20.60 2.70
CA GLY A 23 16.29 -21.15 1.46
C GLY A 23 15.36 -21.07 0.25
N ARG A 24 14.35 -20.20 0.29
CA ARG A 24 13.34 -20.06 -0.77
C ARG A 24 13.42 -18.68 -1.41
N SER A 25 14.24 -18.56 -2.45
CA SER A 25 14.45 -17.32 -3.21
C SER A 25 13.25 -16.96 -4.08
N VAL A 26 13.02 -15.66 -4.23
CA VAL A 26 12.08 -15.08 -5.20
C VAL A 26 12.80 -13.92 -5.88
N THR A 27 12.91 -13.96 -7.20
CA THR A 27 13.52 -12.91 -8.00
C THR A 27 12.56 -11.72 -8.20
N ASN A 28 13.09 -10.58 -8.64
CA ASN A 28 12.26 -9.41 -8.94
C ASN A 28 11.29 -9.69 -10.09
N GLU A 29 11.76 -10.42 -11.10
CA GLU A 29 11.03 -10.79 -12.30
C GLU A 29 9.87 -11.72 -11.96
N GLU A 30 10.11 -12.74 -11.12
CA GLU A 30 9.07 -13.65 -10.64
C GLU A 30 8.01 -12.91 -9.81
N LEU A 31 8.43 -12.01 -8.92
CA LEU A 31 7.52 -11.23 -8.09
C LEU A 31 6.62 -10.35 -8.96
N ILE A 32 7.21 -9.57 -9.88
CA ILE A 32 6.46 -8.67 -10.75
C ILE A 32 5.56 -9.45 -11.71
N SER A 33 6.03 -10.56 -12.26
CA SER A 33 5.22 -11.43 -13.11
C SER A 33 3.99 -11.96 -12.38
N ALA A 34 4.16 -12.43 -11.14
CA ALA A 34 3.06 -12.91 -10.31
C ALA A 34 2.06 -11.79 -9.99
N VAL A 35 2.53 -10.59 -9.64
CA VAL A 35 1.67 -9.42 -9.38
C VAL A 35 0.87 -9.03 -10.62
N VAL A 36 1.52 -8.92 -11.79
CA VAL A 36 0.84 -8.57 -13.05
C VAL A 36 -0.19 -9.63 -13.45
N SER A 37 0.14 -10.91 -13.28
CA SER A 37 -0.79 -12.02 -13.52
C SER A 37 -2.01 -11.93 -12.59
N GLU A 38 -1.80 -11.62 -11.31
CA GLU A 38 -2.87 -11.44 -10.32
C GLU A 38 -3.79 -10.26 -10.67
N ILE A 39 -3.21 -9.12 -11.03
CA ILE A 39 -3.96 -7.93 -11.46
C ILE A 39 -4.84 -8.29 -12.66
N SER A 40 -4.25 -8.93 -13.66
CA SER A 40 -4.94 -9.30 -14.90
C SER A 40 -6.12 -10.24 -14.60
N ARG A 41 -5.88 -11.27 -13.76
CA ARG A 41 -6.92 -12.21 -13.33
C ARG A 41 -8.03 -11.52 -12.54
N SER A 42 -7.67 -10.61 -11.65
CA SER A 42 -8.62 -9.86 -10.82
C SER A 42 -9.50 -8.95 -11.67
N ILE A 43 -8.92 -8.23 -12.63
CA ILE A 43 -9.66 -7.38 -13.58
C ILE A 43 -10.62 -8.21 -14.43
N THR A 44 -10.17 -9.37 -14.94
CA THR A 44 -11.06 -10.28 -15.68
C THR A 44 -12.21 -10.76 -14.80
N SER A 45 -11.94 -11.16 -13.56
CA SER A 45 -12.98 -11.60 -12.63
C SER A 45 -13.98 -10.50 -12.28
N LEU A 46 -13.56 -9.24 -12.23
CA LEU A 46 -14.42 -8.08 -11.96
C LEU A 46 -15.22 -7.66 -13.20
N SER A 47 -14.73 -7.97 -14.40
CA SER A 47 -15.36 -7.62 -15.68
C SER A 47 -16.38 -8.67 -16.15
N LEU A 48 -16.31 -9.90 -15.60
CA LEU A 48 -17.31 -10.92 -15.89
C LEU A 48 -18.64 -10.55 -15.19
N PRO A 49 -19.80 -10.66 -15.88
CA PRO A 49 -21.11 -10.47 -15.27
C PRO A 49 -21.40 -11.64 -14.31
N GLY A 50 -20.85 -11.54 -13.10
CA GLY A 50 -20.90 -12.57 -12.05
C GLY A 50 -21.78 -12.20 -10.84
N GLY A 51 -22.66 -11.21 -10.99
CA GLY A 51 -23.79 -10.98 -10.10
C GLY A 51 -25.02 -10.72 -10.97
N ALA A 52 -25.90 -11.70 -11.08
CA ALA A 52 -27.08 -11.62 -11.95
C ALA A 52 -27.97 -10.42 -11.60
N PRO A 53 -28.30 -9.53 -12.56
CA PRO A 53 -29.59 -8.88 -12.58
C PRO A 53 -30.54 -9.79 -13.36
N SER A 54 -31.23 -10.68 -12.66
CA SER A 54 -32.42 -11.32 -13.19
C SER A 54 -33.58 -10.32 -13.15
N SER A 55 -33.53 -9.30 -13.99
CA SER A 55 -34.70 -8.57 -14.46
C SER A 55 -34.32 -7.70 -15.65
N SER A 56 -35.00 -7.97 -16.75
CA SER A 56 -34.93 -7.30 -18.03
C SER A 56 -35.44 -5.86 -17.96
N ASP A 57 -34.68 -4.97 -17.34
CA ASP A 57 -34.89 -3.53 -17.45
C ASP A 57 -33.60 -2.85 -17.90
N ALA A 58 -33.57 -2.48 -19.17
CA ALA A 58 -32.52 -1.67 -19.80
C ALA A 58 -32.54 -0.25 -19.20
N SER A 59 -31.98 -0.11 -18.01
CA SER A 59 -31.57 1.17 -17.45
C SER A 59 -30.06 1.14 -17.24
N SER A 60 -29.41 2.17 -17.76
CA SER A 60 -27.96 2.37 -17.87
C SER A 60 -27.27 2.55 -16.51
N ALA A 61 -27.34 1.56 -15.63
CA ALA A 61 -26.51 1.52 -14.44
C ALA A 61 -25.04 1.41 -14.88
N PRO A 62 -24.15 2.32 -14.41
CA PRO A 62 -22.72 2.19 -14.71
C PRO A 62 -22.23 0.83 -14.22
N ALA A 63 -21.41 0.16 -15.05
CA ALA A 63 -20.79 -1.10 -14.67
C ALA A 63 -20.14 -0.96 -13.28
N PRO A 64 -20.28 -1.95 -12.39
CA PRO A 64 -19.71 -1.86 -11.06
C PRO A 64 -18.20 -1.61 -11.15
N ALA A 65 -17.75 -0.52 -10.52
CA ALA A 65 -16.33 -0.19 -10.48
C ALA A 65 -15.59 -1.24 -9.64
N GLY A 66 -14.76 -2.05 -10.29
CA GLY A 66 -13.89 -3.00 -9.62
C GLY A 66 -12.68 -2.29 -9.01
N LEU A 67 -12.33 -2.63 -7.77
CA LEU A 67 -11.12 -2.13 -7.08
C LEU A 67 -10.16 -3.29 -6.83
N VAL A 68 -8.90 -3.12 -7.24
CA VAL A 68 -7.80 -4.02 -6.91
C VAL A 68 -6.81 -3.23 -6.06
N VAL A 69 -6.52 -3.73 -4.87
CA VAL A 69 -5.52 -3.15 -3.96
C VAL A 69 -4.34 -4.09 -3.87
N ILE A 70 -3.13 -3.54 -4.05
CA ILE A 70 -1.88 -4.28 -3.92
C ILE A 70 -1.16 -3.72 -2.70
N GLU A 71 -1.02 -4.55 -1.69
CA GLU A 71 -0.26 -4.22 -0.49
C GLU A 71 1.18 -4.70 -0.62
N ALA A 72 2.13 -3.78 -0.48
CA ALA A 72 3.55 -4.11 -0.38
C ALA A 72 3.90 -4.54 1.05
N ALA A 73 4.94 -5.38 1.19
CA ALA A 73 5.46 -5.76 2.50
C ALA A 73 6.46 -4.72 3.04
N GLY A 74 6.22 -4.22 4.25
CA GLY A 74 7.11 -3.28 4.94
C GLY A 74 6.98 -1.83 4.44
N GLY A 75 8.03 -1.04 4.62
CA GLY A 75 8.08 0.35 4.19
C GLY A 75 8.53 0.52 2.74
N VAL A 76 8.44 1.75 2.23
CA VAL A 76 8.81 2.12 0.84
C VAL A 76 10.21 1.61 0.45
N LEU A 77 11.19 1.78 1.34
CA LEU A 77 12.58 1.38 1.13
C LEU A 77 12.95 0.14 1.95
N SER A 78 11.97 -0.68 2.32
CA SER A 78 12.29 -1.99 2.90
C SER A 78 12.88 -2.92 1.83
N PRO A 79 13.83 -3.79 2.20
CA PRO A 79 14.37 -4.81 1.29
C PRO A 79 13.33 -5.91 1.03
N GLY A 80 13.02 -6.14 -0.24
CA GLY A 80 12.20 -7.23 -0.72
C GLY A 80 12.93 -8.58 -0.72
N PRO A 81 12.31 -9.65 -1.26
CA PRO A 81 12.85 -11.01 -1.20
C PRO A 81 14.23 -11.17 -1.86
N SER A 82 14.50 -10.41 -2.93
CA SER A 82 15.77 -10.40 -3.65
C SER A 82 16.86 -9.53 -2.98
N GLY A 83 16.52 -8.82 -1.90
CA GLY A 83 17.37 -7.80 -1.29
C GLY A 83 17.28 -6.42 -1.96
N CYS A 84 16.65 -6.29 -3.13
CA CYS A 84 16.36 -4.98 -3.73
C CYS A 84 15.30 -4.23 -2.90
N LEU A 85 15.34 -2.90 -2.91
CA LEU A 85 14.34 -2.09 -2.20
C LEU A 85 12.97 -2.25 -2.85
N MET A 86 11.91 -2.33 -2.05
CA MET A 86 10.54 -2.52 -2.53
C MET A 86 10.15 -1.48 -3.59
N ALA A 87 10.42 -0.20 -3.34
CA ALA A 87 10.16 0.85 -4.34
C ALA A 87 10.93 0.64 -5.66
N ASP A 88 12.10 0.00 -5.65
CA ASP A 88 12.87 -0.32 -6.86
C ASP A 88 12.29 -1.54 -7.60
N ILE A 89 11.86 -2.57 -6.85
CA ILE A 89 11.19 -3.76 -7.41
C ILE A 89 9.90 -3.35 -8.14
N PHE A 90 9.09 -2.46 -7.55
CA PHE A 90 7.80 -2.04 -8.11
C PHE A 90 7.90 -0.98 -9.24
N ARG A 91 9.10 -0.52 -9.62
CA ARG A 91 9.27 0.49 -10.70
C ARG A 91 8.60 0.13 -12.04
N PRO A 92 8.53 -1.14 -12.50
CA PRO A 92 7.79 -1.49 -13.70
C PRO A 92 6.29 -1.15 -13.60
N LEU A 93 5.74 -1.10 -12.38
CA LEU A 93 4.34 -0.82 -12.07
C LEU A 93 4.09 0.64 -11.69
N ARG A 94 5.06 1.54 -11.88
CA ARG A 94 4.97 2.96 -11.48
C ARG A 94 3.85 3.77 -12.14
N MET A 95 3.26 3.26 -13.22
CA MET A 95 2.10 3.87 -13.89
C MET A 95 0.78 3.60 -13.16
N LEU A 96 0.77 2.71 -12.17
CA LEU A 96 -0.38 2.48 -11.32
C LEU A 96 -0.49 3.58 -10.25
N PRO A 97 -1.71 3.99 -9.86
CA PRO A 97 -1.93 4.90 -8.73
C PRO A 97 -1.28 4.38 -7.44
N CYS A 98 -0.51 5.23 -6.78
CA CYS A 98 0.10 4.91 -5.48
C CYS A 98 -0.60 5.67 -4.36
N ILE A 99 -0.92 4.96 -3.27
CA ILE A 99 -1.35 5.56 -2.01
C ILE A 99 -0.25 5.31 -0.99
N LEU A 100 0.21 6.35 -0.32
CA LEU A 100 1.20 6.23 0.75
C LEU A 100 0.49 6.25 2.10
N VAL A 101 0.77 5.25 2.94
CA VAL A 101 0.41 5.27 4.36
C VAL A 101 1.59 5.86 5.14
N GLY A 102 1.38 7.03 5.73
CA GLY A 102 2.36 7.75 6.55
C GLY A 102 2.23 7.48 8.05
N ASP A 103 3.16 8.03 8.82
CA ASP A 103 3.21 7.86 10.28
C ASP A 103 2.45 9.00 10.99
N ALA A 104 1.40 8.63 11.73
CA ALA A 104 0.54 9.56 12.46
C ALA A 104 1.15 10.07 13.77
N ARG A 105 2.22 9.45 14.27
CA ARG A 105 2.81 9.77 15.58
C ARG A 105 3.61 11.07 15.54
N LEU A 106 3.94 11.60 16.72
CA LEU A 106 4.85 12.73 16.84
C LEU A 106 6.21 12.37 16.21
N GLY A 107 6.70 13.22 15.31
CA GLY A 107 7.91 12.97 14.51
C GLY A 107 7.65 12.23 13.18
N GLY A 108 6.42 11.77 12.94
CA GLY A 108 6.03 11.03 11.72
C GLY A 108 6.01 11.85 10.43
N ILE A 109 6.00 13.18 10.52
CA ILE A 109 6.07 14.06 9.33
C ILE A 109 7.36 13.79 8.54
N GLY A 110 8.50 13.73 9.22
CA GLY A 110 9.80 13.55 8.55
C GLY A 110 9.91 12.22 7.81
N SER A 111 9.51 11.12 8.46
CA SER A 111 9.51 9.79 7.83
C SER A 111 8.52 9.70 6.66
N THR A 112 7.36 10.35 6.79
CA THR A 112 6.36 10.42 5.70
C THR A 112 6.89 11.21 4.51
N LEU A 113 7.47 12.40 4.73
CA LEU A 113 8.08 13.20 3.65
C LEU A 113 9.25 12.48 2.98
N ALA A 114 10.13 11.83 3.75
CA ALA A 114 11.21 11.03 3.18
C ALA A 114 10.69 9.88 2.30
N SER A 115 9.59 9.25 2.71
CA SER A 115 8.90 8.21 1.93
C SER A 115 8.29 8.76 0.63
N ILE A 116 7.69 9.96 0.68
CA ILE A 116 7.19 10.68 -0.49
C ILE A 116 8.32 10.95 -1.49
N GLU A 117 9.44 11.51 -1.03
CA GLU A 117 10.57 11.84 -1.90
C GLU A 117 11.22 10.58 -2.48
N ALA A 118 11.28 9.50 -1.71
CA ALA A 118 11.77 8.20 -2.16
C ALA A 118 10.92 7.59 -3.29
N LEU A 119 9.59 7.73 -3.21
CA LEU A 119 8.64 7.28 -4.24
C LEU A 119 8.69 8.20 -5.47
N GLN A 120 8.63 9.52 -5.27
CA GLN A 120 8.63 10.50 -6.37
C GLN A 120 9.93 10.46 -7.18
N SER A 121 11.09 10.33 -6.53
CA SER A 121 12.39 10.17 -7.21
C SER A 121 12.47 8.89 -8.07
N ARG A 122 11.61 7.91 -7.81
CA ARG A 122 11.48 6.67 -8.61
C ARG A 122 10.39 6.75 -9.67
N GLY A 123 9.68 7.86 -9.77
CA GLY A 123 8.66 8.13 -10.77
C GLY A 123 7.28 7.55 -10.42
N PHE A 124 6.99 7.27 -9.15
CA PHE A 124 5.64 6.92 -8.71
C PHE A 124 4.77 8.17 -8.58
N GLU A 125 3.51 8.05 -8.99
CA GLU A 125 2.50 9.08 -8.80
C GLU A 125 1.68 8.79 -7.54
N ILE A 126 1.89 9.60 -6.50
CA ILE A 126 1.19 9.47 -5.22
C ILE A 126 -0.13 10.24 -5.29
N GLN A 127 -1.26 9.52 -5.31
CA GLN A 127 -2.61 10.11 -5.37
C GLN A 127 -3.11 10.58 -4.01
N ALA A 128 -2.67 9.91 -2.93
CA ALA A 128 -3.09 10.23 -1.58
C ALA A 128 -2.02 9.84 -0.56
N VAL A 129 -1.99 10.59 0.54
CA VAL A 129 -1.27 10.24 1.77
C VAL A 129 -2.29 10.04 2.87
N ILE A 130 -2.29 8.86 3.47
CA ILE A 130 -3.19 8.45 4.55
C ILE A 130 -2.36 8.32 5.83
N LEU A 131 -2.80 8.91 6.93
CA LEU A 131 -2.21 8.68 8.24
C LEU A 131 -3.14 7.73 9.02
N LEU A 132 -2.61 6.59 9.48
CA LEU A 132 -3.37 5.66 10.31
C LEU A 132 -3.09 5.95 11.79
N GLU A 133 -4.15 6.20 12.54
CA GLU A 133 -4.07 6.36 13.98
C GLU A 133 -4.14 5.01 14.68
N ASP A 134 -3.28 4.81 15.68
CA ASP A 134 -3.43 3.67 16.58
C ASP A 134 -4.71 3.83 17.41
N PRO A 135 -5.44 2.73 17.68
CA PRO A 135 -6.56 2.80 18.61
C PRO A 135 -6.07 3.28 19.98
N PRO A 136 -6.88 4.05 20.72
CA PRO A 136 -6.48 4.56 22.02
C PRO A 136 -6.12 3.40 22.95
N VAL A 137 -4.84 3.28 23.30
CA VAL A 137 -4.38 2.29 24.28
C VAL A 137 -4.87 2.75 25.64
N SER A 138 -5.74 1.95 26.28
CA SER A 138 -6.13 2.15 27.67
C SER A 138 -4.97 1.81 28.60
N THR A 139 -3.93 2.64 28.64
CA THR A 139 -2.93 2.56 29.69
C THR A 139 -3.60 3.00 30.98
N GLY A 140 -3.67 2.14 32.00
CA GLY A 140 -4.21 2.43 33.34
C GLY A 140 -3.46 3.51 34.14
N SER A 141 -2.77 4.43 33.45
CA SER A 141 -1.89 5.46 34.01
C SER A 141 -2.54 6.84 34.11
N GLY A 142 -3.81 7.03 33.72
CA GLY A 142 -4.52 8.30 33.92
C GLY A 142 -3.94 9.53 33.19
N ILE A 143 -2.93 9.36 32.33
CA ILE A 143 -2.45 10.40 31.44
C ILE A 143 -3.24 10.27 30.14
N PRO A 144 -4.01 11.29 29.71
CA PRO A 144 -4.65 11.27 28.41
C PRO A 144 -3.54 11.18 27.37
N SER A 145 -3.54 10.10 26.59
CA SER A 145 -2.61 9.98 25.48
C SER A 145 -2.90 11.14 24.51
N ALA A 146 -1.85 11.73 23.96
CA ALA A 146 -1.92 12.82 22.98
C ALA A 146 -1.98 12.38 21.47
N PRO A 147 -2.41 11.18 21.05
CA PRO A 147 -2.19 10.69 19.69
C PRO A 147 -3.13 11.33 18.65
N ALA A 148 -4.38 11.65 19.00
CA ALA A 148 -5.35 12.19 18.03
C ALA A 148 -5.01 13.61 17.54
N ALA A 149 -4.42 14.44 18.42
CA ALA A 149 -3.99 15.78 18.05
C ALA A 149 -2.78 15.73 17.09
N ALA A 150 -1.81 14.86 17.36
CA ALA A 150 -0.61 14.72 16.53
C ALA A 150 -0.94 14.28 15.09
N ALA A 151 -1.86 13.32 14.93
CA ALA A 151 -2.28 12.88 13.60
C ALA A 151 -2.97 13.99 12.80
N THR A 152 -3.86 14.74 13.46
CA THR A 152 -4.57 15.88 12.84
C THR A 152 -3.60 16.98 12.44
N ASP A 153 -2.66 17.35 13.31
CA ASP A 153 -1.65 18.37 13.06
C ASP A 153 -0.69 17.95 11.94
N ASN A 154 -0.24 16.68 11.96
CA ASN A 154 0.59 16.11 10.90
C ASN A 154 -0.14 16.16 9.55
N ALA A 155 -1.41 15.74 9.50
CA ALA A 155 -2.22 15.78 8.30
C ALA A 155 -2.41 17.21 7.77
N ALA A 156 -2.67 18.17 8.66
CA ALA A 156 -2.81 19.59 8.31
C ALA A 156 -1.53 20.15 7.71
N PHE A 157 -0.38 19.85 8.32
CA PHE A 157 0.92 20.25 7.80
C PHE A 157 1.20 19.62 6.43
N LEU A 158 1.07 18.29 6.29
CA LEU A 158 1.33 17.57 5.05
C LEU A 158 0.45 18.06 3.91
N ARG A 159 -0.86 18.27 4.15
CA ARG A 159 -1.78 18.83 3.15
C ARG A 159 -1.32 20.19 2.65
N LYS A 160 -0.97 21.11 3.57
CA LYS A 160 -0.48 22.45 3.22
C LYS A 160 0.86 22.41 2.49
N TYR A 161 1.75 21.50 2.87
CA TYR A 161 3.07 21.35 2.26
C TYR A 161 2.97 20.81 0.82
N LEU A 162 2.19 19.74 0.62
CA LEU A 162 2.04 19.09 -0.68
C LEU A 162 1.27 19.97 -1.68
N ALA A 163 0.27 20.74 -1.22
CA ALA A 163 -0.47 21.68 -2.08
C ALA A 163 0.38 22.82 -2.67
N LYS A 164 1.58 23.08 -2.13
CA LYS A 164 2.50 24.10 -2.67
C LYS A 164 3.47 23.56 -3.73
N ARG A 165 3.57 22.24 -3.87
CA ARG A 165 4.53 21.54 -4.73
C ARG A 165 3.91 20.95 -6.01
N GLY A 166 2.59 20.83 -6.06
CA GLY A 166 1.82 20.53 -7.28
C GLY A 166 1.41 21.79 -8.00
#